data_AF-A0A7Z8L6K5-F1
#
_entry.id   AF-A0A7Z8L6K5-F1
#
_cell.length_a   1.000
_cell.length_b   1.000
_cell.length_c   1.000
_cell.angle_alpha   90.00
_cell.angle_beta   90.00
_cell.angle_gamma   90.00
#
_symmetry.space_group_name_H-M   'P 1'
#
loop_
_entity.id
_entity.type
_entity.pdbx_description
1 polymer ?
#
loop_
_entity_poly.entity_id
_entity_poly.type
_entity_poly.pdbx_seq_one_letter_code
_entity_poly.pdbx_strand_id
1 'polypeptide(L)' 'MPHDQARRPPVKATEKQELRDLTVEELRELANSKREQLFRGRLSQATEGKGLGVKARVIRRDIARLETLITEKTKKASQA' A
#
# COMPACT_ATOMS: atom_id res chain seq x y z
N MET A 1 4.91 24.71 16.77
CA MET A 1 5.51 23.36 16.66
C MET A 1 5.32 22.85 15.24
N PRO A 2 6.37 22.54 14.47
CA PRO A 2 6.23 22.17 13.07
C PRO A 2 5.79 20.70 12.95
N HIS A 3 4.63 20.48 12.33
CA HIS A 3 4.17 19.14 11.94
C HIS A 3 4.93 18.67 10.69
N ASP A 4 6.19 18.30 10.85
CA ASP A 4 6.99 17.63 9.82
C ASP A 4 6.58 16.15 9.69
N GLN A 5 5.37 15.90 9.21
CA GLN A 5 4.87 14.55 8.87
C GLN A 5 4.86 14.30 7.35
N ALA A 6 5.44 15.20 6.55
CA ALA A 6 5.31 15.18 5.09
C ALA A 6 6.36 14.33 4.36
N ARG A 7 7.37 13.79 5.06
CA ARG A 7 8.35 12.87 4.47
C ARG A 7 8.13 11.50 5.07
N ARG A 8 7.46 10.61 4.31
CA ARG A 8 7.53 9.17 4.61
C ARG A 8 9.02 8.82 4.71
N PRO A 9 9.50 8.20 5.80
CA PRO A 9 10.84 7.65 5.79
C PRO A 9 10.93 6.69 4.60
N PRO A 10 12.10 6.56 3.94
CA PRO A 10 12.30 5.51 2.96
C PRO A 10 11.83 4.20 3.61
N VAL A 11 10.94 3.46 2.93
CA VAL A 11 10.54 2.10 3.32
C VAL A 11 11.79 1.41 3.85
N LYS A 12 11.77 1.00 5.12
CA LYS A 12 12.96 0.40 5.73
C LYS A 12 13.35 -0.77 4.83
N ALA A 13 14.65 -0.98 4.60
CA ALA A 13 15.11 -2.07 3.74
C ALA A 13 14.48 -3.42 4.16
N THR A 14 14.24 -3.58 5.46
CA THR A 14 13.53 -4.70 6.08
C THR A 14 12.09 -4.87 5.59
N GLU A 15 11.27 -3.80 5.52
CA GLU A 15 9.89 -3.84 5.00
C GLU A 15 9.83 -4.31 3.53
N LYS A 16 10.86 -4.03 2.72
CA LYS A 16 10.93 -4.50 1.32
C LYS A 16 11.23 -5.99 1.23
N GLN A 17 12.10 -6.51 2.10
CA GLN A 17 12.37 -7.94 2.19
C GLN A 17 11.14 -8.69 2.71
N GLU A 18 10.53 -8.19 3.80
CA GLU A 18 9.33 -8.76 4.42
C GLU A 18 8.19 -8.93 3.40
N LEU A 19 7.93 -7.92 2.57
CA LEU A 19 6.90 -8.00 1.51
C LEU A 19 7.22 -9.05 0.43
N ARG A 20 8.49 -9.39 0.21
CA ARG A 20 8.89 -10.43 -0.74
C ARG A 20 8.77 -11.82 -0.15
N ASP A 21 8.82 -11.96 1.16
CA ASP A 21 8.71 -13.24 1.86
C ASP A 21 7.25 -13.68 2.01
N LEU A 22 6.30 -12.74 2.00
CA LEU A 22 4.86 -13.02 2.02
C LEU A 22 4.37 -13.81 0.81
N THR A 23 3.40 -14.68 1.01
CA THR A 23 2.73 -15.45 -0.05
C THR A 23 1.89 -14.56 -1.00
N VAL A 24 1.47 -15.11 -2.14
CA VAL A 24 0.65 -14.36 -3.12
C VAL A 24 -0.73 -14.01 -2.54
N GLU A 25 -1.36 -14.92 -1.80
CA GLU A 25 -2.60 -14.67 -1.06
C GLU A 25 -2.44 -13.52 -0.06
N GLU A 26 -1.42 -13.55 0.81
CA GLU A 26 -1.18 -12.49 1.81
C GLU A 26 -0.95 -11.12 1.15
N LEU A 27 -0.23 -11.09 0.02
CA LEU A 27 -0.03 -9.85 -0.75
C LEU A 27 -1.35 -9.30 -1.31
N ARG A 28 -2.28 -10.17 -1.72
CA ARG A 28 -3.62 -9.79 -2.20
C ARG A 28 -4.46 -9.24 -1.06
N GLU A 29 -4.43 -9.88 0.10
CA GLU A 29 -5.15 -9.42 1.30
C GLU A 29 -4.66 -8.04 1.75
N LEU A 30 -3.35 -7.82 1.79
CA LEU A 30 -2.76 -6.52 2.10
C LEU A 30 -3.16 -5.44 1.08
N ALA A 31 -3.20 -5.79 -0.21
CA ALA A 31 -3.64 -4.86 -1.25
C ALA A 31 -5.12 -4.49 -1.07
N ASN A 32 -5.97 -5.46 -0.74
CA ASN A 32 -7.39 -5.24 -0.49
C ASN A 32 -7.63 -4.39 0.76
N SER A 33 -6.92 -4.66 1.85
CA SER A 33 -6.97 -3.83 3.07
C SER A 33 -6.60 -2.37 2.78
N LYS A 34 -5.55 -2.14 1.98
CA LYS A 34 -5.16 -0.77 1.56
C LYS A 34 -6.20 -0.11 0.66
N ARG A 35 -6.87 -0.85 -0.23
CA ARG A 35 -7.97 -0.33 -1.05
C ARG A 35 -9.16 0.06 -0.17
N GLU A 36 -9.48 -0.73 0.83
CA GLU A 36 -10.55 -0.39 1.78
C GLU A 36 -10.23 0.84 2.61
N GLN A 37 -8.98 1.01 3.05
CA GLN A 37 -8.54 2.27 3.69
C GLN A 37 -8.74 3.49 2.79
N LEU A 38 -8.45 3.38 1.48
CA LEU A 38 -8.73 4.44 0.53
C LEU A 38 -10.24 4.71 0.40
N PHE A 39 -11.06 3.67 0.37
CA PHE A 39 -12.51 3.80 0.28
C PHE A 39 -13.07 4.54 1.50
N ARG A 40 -12.72 4.08 2.72
CA ARG A 40 -13.11 4.74 3.97
C ARG A 40 -12.65 6.20 4.03
N GLY A 41 -11.42 6.46 3.57
CA GLY A 41 -10.90 7.82 3.49
C GLY A 41 -11.62 8.74 2.50
N ARG A 42 -12.14 8.19 1.39
CA ARG A 42 -13.00 8.93 0.45
C ARG A 42 -14.37 9.21 1.06
N LEU A 43 -14.94 8.25 1.79
CA LEU A 43 -16.20 8.43 2.51
C LEU A 43 -16.07 9.54 3.56
N SER A 44 -15.03 9.50 4.40
CA SER A 44 -14.79 10.54 5.43
C SER A 44 -14.54 11.93 4.82
N GLN A 45 -13.85 12.02 3.67
CA GLN A 45 -13.73 13.28 2.93
C GLN A 45 -15.09 13.81 2.48
N ALA A 46 -16.00 12.93 2.05
CA ALA A 46 -17.32 13.32 1.58
C ALA A 46 -18.29 13.67 2.72
N THR A 47 -18.23 12.96 3.86
CA THR A 47 -19.15 13.14 4.97
C THR A 47 -18.72 14.23 5.95
N GLU A 48 -17.42 14.31 6.26
CA GLU A 48 -16.87 15.16 7.31
C GLU A 48 -15.91 16.24 6.77
N GLY A 49 -15.67 16.26 5.45
CA GLY A 49 -14.66 17.12 4.83
C GLY A 49 -13.21 16.75 5.19
N LYS A 50 -13.00 15.64 5.90
CA LYS A 50 -11.70 15.20 6.41
C LYS A 50 -11.17 14.00 5.65
N GLY A 51 -10.29 14.25 4.69
CA GLY A 51 -9.74 13.23 3.82
C GLY A 51 -8.33 12.82 4.19
N LEU A 52 -7.87 11.76 3.53
CA LEU A 52 -6.54 11.21 3.74
C LEU A 52 -5.40 12.14 3.26
N GLY A 53 -5.68 13.13 2.40
CA GLY A 53 -4.67 14.07 1.87
C GLY A 53 -3.45 13.35 1.26
N VAL A 54 -2.26 13.70 1.73
CA VAL A 54 -0.97 13.11 1.28
C VAL A 54 -0.93 11.59 1.53
N LYS A 55 -1.60 11.08 2.58
CA LYS A 55 -1.64 9.63 2.88
C LYS A 55 -2.30 8.83 1.77
N ALA A 56 -3.29 9.40 1.05
CA ALA A 56 -3.90 8.72 -0.10
C ALA A 56 -2.89 8.46 -1.23
N ARG A 57 -1.90 9.34 -1.42
CA ARG A 57 -0.83 9.14 -2.40
C ARG A 57 0.12 8.02 -1.98
N VAL A 58 0.43 7.93 -0.69
CA VAL A 58 1.26 6.86 -0.12
C VAL A 58 0.58 5.51 -0.28
N ILE A 59 -0.70 5.40 0.10
CA ILE A 59 -1.46 4.15 0.03
C ILE A 59 -1.58 3.67 -1.43
N ARG A 60 -1.83 4.57 -2.39
CA ARG A 60 -1.85 4.22 -3.83
C ARG A 60 -0.53 3.64 -4.32
N ARG A 61 0.61 4.20 -3.90
CA ARG A 61 1.93 3.67 -4.27
C ARG A 61 2.21 2.31 -3.63
N ASP A 62 1.73 2.10 -2.42
CA ASP A 62 1.86 0.79 -1.76
C ASP A 62 1.05 -0.28 -2.49
N ILE A 63 -0.19 0.02 -2.89
CA ILE A 63 -1.02 -0.90 -3.70
C ILE A 63 -0.29 -1.28 -4.99
N ALA A 64 0.21 -0.29 -5.73
CA ALA A 64 0.94 -0.54 -6.98
C ALA A 64 2.17 -1.44 -6.76
N ARG A 65 2.89 -1.25 -5.64
CA ARG A 65 4.03 -2.11 -5.29
C ARG A 65 3.60 -3.54 -4.98
N LEU A 66 2.53 -3.73 -4.21
CA LEU A 66 1.99 -5.06 -3.90
C LEU A 66 1.53 -5.78 -5.17
N GLU A 67 0.81 -5.09 -6.05
CA GLU A 67 0.39 -5.62 -7.35
C GLU A 67 1.58 -6.01 -8.24
N THR A 68 2.65 -5.22 -8.22
CA THR A 68 3.90 -5.53 -8.93
C THR A 68 4.52 -6.83 -8.39
N LEU A 69 4.64 -6.98 -7.07
CA LEU A 69 5.19 -8.18 -6.44
C LEU A 69 4.34 -9.43 -6.72
N ILE A 70 3.01 -9.30 -6.68
CA ILE A 70 2.10 -10.38 -7.07
C ILE A 70 2.38 -10.80 -8.51
N THR A 71 2.50 -9.83 -9.42
CA THR A 71 2.76 -10.09 -10.84
C THR A 71 4.12 -10.74 -11.08
N GLU A 72 5.16 -10.29 -10.38
CA GLU A 72 6.50 -10.90 -10.44
C GLU A 72 6.46 -12.36 -9.96
N LYS A 73 5.76 -12.64 -8.87
CA LYS A 73 5.62 -14.00 -8.32
C LYS A 73 4.81 -14.92 -9.21
N THR A 74 3.69 -14.45 -9.76
CA THR A 74 2.87 -15.26 -10.67
C THR A 74 3.61 -15.56 -11.97
N LYS A 75 4.35 -14.59 -12.51
CA LYS A 75 5.20 -14.82 -13.70
C LYS A 75 6.30 -15.85 -13.43
N LYS A 76 6.99 -15.76 -12.29
CA LYS A 76 7.99 -16.77 -11.90
C LYS A 76 7.39 -18.15 -11.75
N ALA A 77 6.21 -18.27 -11.13
CA ALA A 77 5.51 -19.54 -10.98
C ALA A 77 5.05 -20.14 -12.32
N SER A 78 4.70 -19.31 -13.31
CA SER A 78 4.34 -19.77 -14.66
C SER A 78 5.53 -20.09 -15.58
N GLN A 79 6.75 -19.66 -15.20
CA GLN A 79 7.98 -19.87 -15.98
C GLN A 79 8.84 -21.02 -15.43
N ALA A 80 8.42 -21.66 -14.34
CA ALA A 80 9.00 -22.86 -13.76
C ALA A 80 8.19 -24.09 -14.19
#